data_AF-A0A2P6MN41-F1
#
_entry.id   AF-A0A2P6MN41-F1
#
_cell.length_a   1.000
_cell.length_b   1.000
_cell.length_c   1.000
_cell.angle_alpha   90.00
_cell.angle_beta   90.00
_cell.angle_gamma   90.00
#
_symmetry.space_group_name_H-M   'P 1'
#
loop_
_entity.id
_entity.type
_entity.pdbx_description
1 polymer ?
#
loop_
_entity_poly.entity_id
_entity_poly.type
_entity_poly.pdbx_seq_one_letter_code
_entity_poly.pdbx_strand_id
1 'polypeptide(L)'
;TEIYSDPPSKNKLQSLLTGTLATTVHVGPMKFCEVFLGEGTVASEDHQNNLREIMGEVLLLAKSGLEINSRIITSEQIPFHNMLDDKYQVIMNTFVSRYDGNSVLKKALVHIQAQEKRAKQLAKEKQERLVVTTTAPAPTPTKGGSGILNDPQSPR
;
A
#
# COMPACT_ATOMS: atom_id res chain seq x y z
N THR A 1 -2.27 7.60 21.07
CA THR A 1 -1.21 6.95 21.87
C THR A 1 -1.13 5.44 21.70
N GLU A 2 -2.18 4.74 21.22
CA GLU A 2 -2.18 3.27 21.04
C GLU A 2 -2.01 2.79 19.58
N ILE A 3 -1.74 3.67 18.61
CA ILE A 3 -1.42 3.27 17.23
C ILE A 3 0.01 2.71 17.16
N TYR A 4 0.87 3.21 18.04
CA TYR A 4 2.26 2.78 18.20
C TYR A 4 2.42 1.68 19.27
N SER A 5 1.32 1.05 19.70
CA SER A 5 1.42 -0.11 20.59
C SER A 5 2.09 -1.29 19.87
N ASP A 6 2.74 -2.18 20.62
CA ASP A 6 3.24 -3.45 20.11
C ASP A 6 2.35 -4.60 20.66
N PRO A 7 1.56 -5.28 19.81
CA PRO A 7 1.39 -5.07 18.38
C PRO A 7 0.49 -3.86 18.03
N PRO A 8 0.66 -3.26 16.83
CA PRO A 8 -0.16 -2.14 16.38
C PRO A 8 -1.62 -2.55 16.24
N SER A 9 -2.54 -1.75 16.77
CA SER A 9 -3.97 -2.03 16.62
C SER A 9 -4.43 -1.76 15.19
N LYS A 10 -4.45 -2.81 14.36
CA LYS A 10 -4.95 -2.80 12.97
C LYS A 10 -6.30 -2.11 12.85
N ASN A 11 -7.25 -2.45 13.72
CA ASN A 11 -8.61 -1.91 13.68
C ASN A 11 -8.64 -0.40 13.96
N LYS A 12 -7.82 0.10 14.89
CA LYS A 12 -7.71 1.54 15.18
C LYS A 12 -7.08 2.29 14.01
N LEU A 13 -6.00 1.75 13.43
CA LEU A 13 -5.37 2.33 12.24
C LEU A 13 -6.36 2.40 11.06
N GLN A 14 -7.08 1.31 10.79
CA GLN A 14 -8.07 1.26 9.71
C GLN A 14 -9.25 2.19 9.96
N SER A 15 -9.70 2.32 11.21
CA SER A 15 -10.74 3.28 11.59
C SER A 15 -10.30 4.72 11.32
N LEU A 16 -9.07 5.09 11.67
CA LEU A 16 -8.51 6.41 11.38
C LEU A 16 -8.36 6.66 9.89
N LEU A 17 -7.74 5.73 9.15
CA LEU A 17 -7.58 5.85 7.69
C LEU A 17 -8.92 6.02 6.98
N THR A 18 -9.95 5.27 7.40
CA THR A 18 -11.30 5.39 6.85
C THR A 18 -11.92 6.74 7.21
N GLY A 19 -11.79 7.18 8.46
CA GLY A 19 -12.28 8.48 8.94
C GLY A 19 -11.58 9.68 8.31
N THR A 20 -10.41 9.50 7.70
CA THR A 20 -9.70 10.56 6.97
C THR A 20 -9.95 10.50 5.46
N LEU A 21 -9.86 9.31 4.85
CA LEU A 21 -9.83 9.14 3.39
C LEU A 21 -11.18 8.74 2.79
N ALA A 22 -12.06 8.15 3.59
CA ALA A 22 -13.27 7.50 3.12
C ALA A 22 -14.49 7.90 3.97
N THR A 23 -14.58 9.17 4.36
CA THR A 23 -15.71 9.70 5.12
C THR A 23 -17.01 9.59 4.35
N THR A 24 -18.01 8.95 4.95
CA THR A 24 -19.36 8.79 4.34
C THR A 24 -20.41 9.70 4.98
N VAL A 25 -20.25 10.02 6.27
CA VAL A 25 -21.17 10.89 7.03
C VAL A 25 -20.72 12.34 7.04
N HIS A 26 -19.41 12.57 7.04
CA HIS A 26 -18.81 13.90 7.07
C HIS A 26 -18.28 14.29 5.70
N VAL A 27 -18.17 15.60 5.47
CA VAL A 27 -17.74 16.21 4.19
C VAL A 27 -16.25 15.95 3.85
N GLY A 28 -15.48 15.41 4.79
CA GLY A 28 -14.07 15.07 4.59
C GLY A 28 -13.12 16.27 4.54
N PRO A 29 -11.80 16.02 4.54
CA PRO A 29 -10.79 17.07 4.63
C PRO A 29 -10.75 18.00 3.40
N MET A 30 -11.11 17.48 2.22
CA MET A 30 -11.12 18.26 0.97
C MET A 30 -12.14 19.41 0.99
N LYS A 31 -13.22 19.31 1.77
CA LYS A 31 -14.21 20.38 1.87
C LYS A 31 -13.64 21.62 2.54
N PHE A 32 -12.74 21.46 3.52
CA PHE A 32 -12.03 22.59 4.12
C PHE A 32 -11.16 23.29 3.08
N CYS A 33 -10.46 22.53 2.23
CA CYS A 33 -9.66 23.11 1.16
C CYS A 33 -10.53 23.87 0.15
N GLU A 34 -11.67 23.29 -0.25
CA GLU A 34 -12.61 23.96 -1.17
C GLU A 34 -13.13 25.29 -0.61
N VAL A 35 -13.51 25.32 0.68
CA VAL A 35 -14.08 26.52 1.31
C VAL A 35 -13.03 27.60 1.56
N PHE A 36 -11.84 27.21 2.05
CA PHE A 36 -10.86 28.18 2.55
C PHE A 36 -9.72 28.47 1.56
N LEU A 37 -9.47 27.59 0.59
CA LEU A 37 -8.44 27.76 -0.45
C LEU A 37 -9.02 27.91 -1.86
N GLY A 38 -10.35 27.80 -2.00
CA GLY A 38 -11.05 27.97 -3.27
C GLY A 38 -11.17 29.44 -3.70
N GLU A 39 -11.63 29.64 -4.93
CA GLU A 39 -11.90 30.98 -5.47
C GLU A 39 -12.94 31.71 -4.63
N GLY A 40 -12.71 33.00 -4.36
CA GLY A 40 -13.61 33.83 -3.56
C GLY A 40 -13.50 33.63 -2.05
N THR A 41 -12.49 32.89 -1.57
CA THR A 41 -12.17 32.85 -0.14
C THR A 41 -11.85 34.23 0.41
N VAL A 42 -12.37 34.53 1.61
CA VAL A 42 -12.05 35.76 2.37
C VAL A 42 -10.97 35.53 3.42
N ALA A 43 -10.43 34.30 3.51
CA ALA A 43 -9.37 33.97 4.44
C ALA A 43 -8.06 34.68 4.07
N SER A 44 -7.33 35.18 5.06
CA SER A 44 -6.01 35.77 4.84
C SER A 44 -5.03 34.74 4.26
N GLU A 45 -4.04 35.22 3.50
CA GLU A 45 -3.03 34.38 2.88
C GLU A 45 -2.27 33.53 3.91
N ASP A 46 -1.98 34.09 5.10
CA ASP A 46 -1.34 33.34 6.20
C ASP A 46 -2.17 32.14 6.67
N HIS A 47 -3.49 32.31 6.84
CA HIS A 47 -4.37 31.20 7.22
C HIS A 47 -4.50 30.17 6.10
N GLN A 48 -4.51 30.62 4.85
CA GLN A 48 -4.51 29.72 3.70
C GLN A 48 -3.22 28.89 3.64
N ASN A 49 -2.06 29.52 3.85
CA ASN A 49 -0.76 28.84 3.88
C ASN A 49 -0.69 27.82 5.02
N ASN A 50 -1.12 28.19 6.22
CA ASN A 50 -1.20 27.27 7.36
C ASN A 50 -2.12 26.06 7.06
N LEU A 51 -3.28 26.29 6.42
CA LEU A 51 -4.16 25.19 6.02
C LEU A 51 -3.51 24.28 4.96
N ARG A 52 -2.76 24.84 4.00
CA ARG A 52 -2.03 24.05 3.00
C ARG A 52 -0.98 23.16 3.67
N GLU A 53 -0.23 23.69 4.63
CA GLU A 53 0.78 22.95 5.39
C GLU A 53 0.14 21.81 6.19
N ILE A 54 -0.88 22.12 7.00
CA ILE A 54 -1.60 21.12 7.81
C ILE A 54 -2.21 20.02 6.93
N MET A 55 -2.85 20.40 5.83
CA MET A 55 -3.43 19.41 4.91
C MET A 55 -2.34 18.53 4.29
N GLY A 56 -1.18 19.12 3.97
CA GLY A 56 0.01 18.39 3.56
C GLY A 56 0.45 17.33 4.55
N GLU A 57 0.58 17.71 5.82
CA GLU A 57 0.95 16.81 6.90
C GLU A 57 -0.06 15.68 7.07
N VAL A 58 -1.37 16.00 7.02
CA VAL A 58 -2.45 15.00 7.08
C VAL A 58 -2.30 13.96 5.97
N LEU A 59 -2.00 14.38 4.74
CA LEU A 59 -1.84 13.47 3.61
C LEU A 59 -0.56 12.63 3.75
N LEU A 60 0.55 13.20 4.20
CA LEU A 60 1.78 12.44 4.47
C LEU A 60 1.57 11.39 5.56
N LEU A 61 0.88 11.76 6.65
CA LEU A 61 0.54 10.83 7.73
C LEU A 61 -0.41 9.74 7.26
N ALA A 62 -1.40 10.07 6.44
CA ALA A 62 -2.30 9.09 5.84
C ALA A 62 -1.53 8.09 4.96
N LYS A 63 -0.55 8.56 4.19
CA LYS A 63 0.30 7.68 3.39
C LYS A 63 1.14 6.72 4.24
N SER A 64 1.79 7.25 5.27
CA SER A 64 2.52 6.43 6.24
C SER A 64 1.60 5.40 6.91
N GLY A 65 0.38 5.81 7.27
CA GLY A 65 -0.64 4.90 7.81
C GLY A 65 -1.04 3.79 6.83
N LEU A 66 -1.16 4.09 5.53
CA LEU A 66 -1.41 3.08 4.50
C LEU A 66 -0.24 2.09 4.40
N GLU A 67 1.01 2.57 4.42
CA GLU A 67 2.19 1.69 4.39
C GLU A 67 2.29 0.77 5.60
N ILE A 68 1.91 1.25 6.79
CA ILE A 68 1.82 0.41 7.98
C ILE A 68 0.69 -0.60 7.81
N ASN A 69 -0.48 -0.15 7.35
CA ASN A 69 -1.65 -1.00 7.15
C ASN A 69 -1.33 -2.14 6.16
N SER A 70 -0.60 -1.88 5.06
CA SER A 70 -0.24 -2.90 4.08
C SER A 70 0.66 -4.01 4.65
N ARG A 71 1.37 -3.75 5.76
CA ARG A 71 2.27 -4.71 6.41
C ARG A 71 1.57 -5.58 7.47
N ILE A 72 0.44 -5.13 8.02
CA ILE A 72 -0.25 -5.78 9.14
C ILE A 72 -1.58 -6.44 8.76
N ILE A 73 -2.08 -6.21 7.55
CA ILE A 73 -3.32 -6.80 7.05
C ILE A 73 -3.15 -8.24 6.57
N THR A 74 -4.25 -9.00 6.61
CA THR A 74 -4.34 -10.33 5.97
C THR A 74 -4.71 -10.21 4.50
N SER A 75 -4.57 -11.30 3.74
CA SER A 75 -4.92 -11.36 2.31
C SER A 75 -6.38 -10.96 2.01
N GLU A 76 -7.31 -11.36 2.88
CA GLU A 76 -8.74 -11.03 2.77
C GLU A 76 -9.01 -9.52 2.85
N GLN A 77 -8.10 -8.75 3.45
CA GLN A 77 -8.25 -7.31 3.66
C GLN A 77 -7.54 -6.47 2.58
N ILE A 78 -6.84 -7.10 1.62
CA ILE A 78 -6.20 -6.42 0.49
C ILE A 78 -7.20 -5.56 -0.32
N PRO A 79 -8.41 -6.04 -0.66
CA PRO A 79 -9.36 -5.22 -1.42
C PRO A 79 -9.77 -3.94 -0.67
N PHE A 80 -9.96 -4.06 0.65
CA PHE A 80 -10.27 -2.91 1.50
C PHE A 80 -9.09 -1.91 1.57
N HIS A 81 -7.86 -2.42 1.68
CA HIS A 81 -6.66 -1.60 1.63
C HIS A 81 -6.53 -0.85 0.30
N ASN A 82 -6.70 -1.55 -0.83
CA ASN A 82 -6.62 -0.95 -2.16
C ASN A 82 -7.65 0.17 -2.35
N MET A 83 -8.89 -0.04 -1.88
CA MET A 83 -9.92 1.01 -1.89
C MET A 83 -9.47 2.26 -1.11
N LEU A 84 -8.80 2.11 0.04
CA LEU A 84 -8.27 3.25 0.80
C LEU A 84 -7.11 3.94 0.07
N ASP A 85 -6.20 3.18 -0.55
CA ASP A 85 -5.11 3.74 -1.34
C ASP A 85 -5.64 4.51 -2.56
N ASP A 86 -6.62 3.97 -3.28
CA ASP A 86 -7.27 4.65 -4.42
C ASP A 86 -7.89 5.99 -3.99
N LYS A 87 -8.61 6.00 -2.85
CA LYS A 87 -9.18 7.24 -2.29
C LYS A 87 -8.09 8.24 -1.90
N TYR A 88 -7.00 7.78 -1.29
CA TYR A 88 -5.84 8.61 -0.99
C TYR A 88 -5.26 9.25 -2.25
N GLN A 89 -5.05 8.48 -3.32
CA GLN A 89 -4.50 9.01 -4.57
C GLN A 89 -5.40 10.10 -5.17
N VAL A 90 -6.72 9.93 -5.15
CA VAL A 90 -7.67 10.94 -5.63
C VAL A 90 -7.58 12.22 -4.80
N ILE A 91 -7.58 12.12 -3.48
CA ILE A 91 -7.46 13.27 -2.57
C ILE A 91 -6.14 13.98 -2.78
N MET A 92 -5.02 13.24 -2.77
CA MET A 92 -3.67 13.77 -2.91
C MET A 92 -3.49 14.48 -4.26
N ASN A 93 -3.89 13.86 -5.36
CA ASN A 93 -3.77 14.46 -6.68
C ASN A 93 -4.64 15.71 -6.82
N THR A 94 -5.85 15.70 -6.24
CA THR A 94 -6.74 16.87 -6.25
C THR A 94 -6.14 18.02 -5.44
N PHE A 95 -5.63 17.72 -4.23
CA PHE A 95 -4.99 18.71 -3.38
C PHE A 95 -3.76 19.31 -4.06
N VAL A 96 -2.87 18.48 -4.59
CA VAL A 96 -1.66 18.96 -5.27
C VAL A 96 -1.98 19.79 -6.51
N SER A 97 -2.97 19.38 -7.30
CA SER A 97 -3.33 20.09 -8.52
C SER A 97 -4.02 21.43 -8.27
N ARG A 98 -4.76 21.57 -7.17
CA ARG A 98 -5.63 22.74 -6.95
C ARG A 98 -5.18 23.65 -5.82
N TYR A 99 -4.51 23.09 -4.81
CA TYR A 99 -4.32 23.75 -3.52
C TYR A 99 -2.88 23.69 -2.99
N ASP A 100 -1.96 22.91 -3.56
CA ASP A 100 -0.57 22.85 -3.08
C ASP A 100 0.27 24.01 -3.64
N GLY A 101 -0.09 25.25 -3.28
CA GLY A 101 0.57 26.48 -3.75
C GLY A 101 2.10 26.54 -3.53
N ASN A 102 2.69 25.54 -2.86
CA ASN A 102 4.11 25.39 -2.61
C ASN A 102 4.63 24.01 -3.04
N SER A 103 5.66 23.94 -3.89
CA SER A 103 6.15 22.71 -4.54
C SER A 103 6.68 21.58 -3.62
N VAL A 104 6.63 21.71 -2.31
CA VAL A 104 7.27 20.79 -1.35
C VAL A 104 6.56 19.43 -1.36
N LEU A 105 5.23 19.41 -1.30
CA LEU A 105 4.48 18.15 -1.42
C LEU A 105 4.53 17.61 -2.84
N LYS A 106 4.53 18.46 -3.86
CA LYS A 106 4.80 18.03 -5.25
C LYS A 106 6.14 17.28 -5.38
N LYS A 107 7.21 17.79 -4.77
CA LYS A 107 8.54 17.12 -4.74
C LYS A 107 8.51 15.85 -3.91
N ALA A 108 7.90 15.87 -2.73
CA ALA A 108 7.75 14.69 -1.87
C ALA A 108 6.92 13.60 -2.56
N LEU A 109 5.84 13.97 -3.25
CA LEU A 109 4.98 13.08 -4.01
C LEU A 109 5.71 12.43 -5.18
N VAL A 110 6.48 13.19 -5.96
CA VAL A 110 7.34 12.64 -7.02
C VAL A 110 8.30 11.61 -6.44
N HIS A 111 8.89 11.91 -5.28
CA HIS A 111 9.83 10.99 -4.62
C HIS A 111 9.14 9.73 -4.09
N ILE A 112 7.95 9.87 -3.48
CA ILE A 112 7.12 8.75 -3.00
C ILE A 112 6.67 7.86 -4.16
N GLN A 113 6.16 8.45 -5.25
CA GLN A 113 5.74 7.70 -6.44
C GLN A 113 6.92 6.98 -7.12
N ALA A 114 8.11 7.59 -7.11
CA ALA A 114 9.33 6.95 -7.60
C ALA A 114 9.74 5.75 -6.73
N GLN A 115 9.63 5.88 -5.41
CA GLN A 115 9.88 4.79 -4.45
C GLN A 115 8.91 3.62 -4.67
N GLU A 116 7.61 3.91 -4.82
CA GLU A 116 6.59 2.89 -5.08
C GLU A 116 6.80 2.16 -6.40
N LYS A 117 7.10 2.89 -7.49
CA LYS A 117 7.45 2.27 -8.77
C LYS A 117 8.66 1.36 -8.64
N ARG A 118 9.69 1.80 -7.93
CA ARG A 118 10.91 1.00 -7.71
C ARG A 118 10.61 -0.24 -6.86
N ALA A 119 9.78 -0.13 -5.83
CA ALA A 119 9.37 -1.27 -5.01
C ALA A 119 8.54 -2.29 -5.83
N LYS A 120 7.61 -1.82 -6.66
CA LYS A 120 6.83 -2.67 -7.58
C LYS A 120 7.73 -3.36 -8.60
N GLN A 121 8.74 -2.67 -9.13
CA GLN A 121 9.71 -3.24 -10.06
C GLN A 121 10.55 -4.34 -9.39
N LEU A 122 11.06 -4.10 -8.19
CA LEU A 122 11.83 -5.08 -7.42
C LEU A 122 11.00 -6.31 -7.06
N ALA A 123 9.72 -6.12 -6.69
CA ALA A 123 8.80 -7.22 -6.42
C ALA A 123 8.57 -8.07 -7.69
N LYS A 124 8.42 -7.43 -8.85
CA LYS A 124 8.28 -8.11 -10.15
C LYS A 124 9.54 -8.91 -10.51
N GLU A 125 10.73 -8.32 -10.38
CA GLU A 125 12.00 -9.00 -10.64
C GLU A 125 12.23 -10.20 -9.71
N LYS A 126 11.85 -10.08 -8.44
CA LYS A 126 11.93 -11.20 -7.48
C LYS A 126 10.98 -12.34 -7.86
N GLN A 127 9.77 -12.01 -8.32
CA GLN A 127 8.82 -13.00 -8.83
C GLN A 127 9.37 -13.73 -10.07
N GLU A 128 9.95 -12.99 -11.02
CA GLU A 128 10.54 -13.56 -12.25
C GLU A 128 11.75 -14.47 -11.96
N ARG A 129 12.63 -14.11 -11.02
CA ARG A 129 13.72 -15.00 -10.56
C ARG A 129 13.21 -16.29 -9.93
N LEU A 130 12.11 -16.23 -9.18
CA LEU A 130 11.51 -17.42 -8.57
C LEU A 130 10.97 -18.38 -9.64
N VAL A 131 10.35 -17.86 -10.69
CA VAL A 131 9.79 -18.68 -11.79
C VAL A 131 10.88 -19.39 -12.60
N VAL A 132 12.05 -18.75 -12.80
CA VAL A 132 13.18 -19.35 -13.54
C VAL A 132 13.89 -20.47 -12.75
N THR A 133 13.78 -20.48 -11.41
CA THR A 133 14.45 -21.50 -10.58
C THR A 133 13.66 -22.82 -10.51
N THR A 134 12.38 -22.83 -10.89
CA THR A 134 11.51 -24.02 -10.80
C THR A 134 11.49 -24.87 -12.08
N THR A 135 12.20 -24.48 -13.13
CA THR A 135 12.36 -25.29 -14.36
C THR A 135 13.70 -26.01 -14.35
N ALA A 136 13.95 -26.86 -13.36
CA ALA A 136 14.95 -27.91 -13.49
C ALA A 136 14.27 -29.12 -14.17
N PRO A 137 14.78 -29.66 -15.30
CA PRO A 137 14.19 -30.83 -15.93
C PRO A 137 14.25 -32.02 -14.99
N ALA A 138 13.12 -32.72 -14.85
CA ALA A 138 12.99 -33.91 -14.00
C ALA A 138 14.01 -34.99 -14.41
N PRO A 139 14.62 -35.72 -13.47
CA PRO A 139 15.48 -36.84 -13.79
C PRO A 139 14.65 -37.95 -14.46
N THR A 140 15.06 -38.33 -15.67
CA THR A 140 14.49 -39.43 -16.47
C THR A 140 14.54 -40.77 -15.72
N PRO A 141 13.49 -41.61 -15.81
CA PRO A 141 13.50 -42.94 -15.21
C PRO A 141 14.31 -43.91 -16.08
N THR A 142 15.45 -44.37 -15.58
CA THR A 142 16.25 -45.42 -16.22
C THR A 142 15.54 -46.77 -16.06
N LYS A 143 15.01 -47.31 -17.17
CA LYS A 143 14.54 -48.70 -17.28
C LYS A 143 15.71 -49.62 -17.64
N GLY A 144 15.91 -50.66 -16.84
CA GLY A 144 16.72 -51.84 -17.18
C GLY A 144 16.97 -52.66 -15.92
N GLY A 145 16.68 -53.95 -15.82
CA GLY A 145 16.12 -54.92 -16.74
C GLY A 145 15.73 -56.15 -15.90
N SER A 146 14.78 -56.93 -16.41
CA SER A 146 14.22 -58.12 -15.77
C SER A 146 15.27 -59.19 -15.45
N GLY A 147 15.17 -59.77 -14.25
CA GLY A 147 15.78 -61.04 -13.89
C GLY A 147 14.76 -61.88 -13.11
N ILE A 148 14.15 -62.85 -13.78
CA ILE A 148 13.29 -63.89 -13.20
C ILE A 148 14.19 -65.06 -12.78
N LEU A 149 14.04 -65.58 -11.55
CA LEU A 149 13.93 -67.03 -11.27
C LEU A 149 13.73 -67.31 -9.75
N ASN A 150 12.61 -67.97 -9.44
CA ASN A 150 12.32 -69.07 -8.50
C ASN A 150 13.37 -69.48 -7.44
N ASP A 151 13.06 -69.98 -6.24
CA ASP A 151 11.87 -70.64 -5.64
C ASP A 151 12.08 -70.69 -4.10
N PRO A 152 11.11 -71.17 -3.28
CA PRO A 152 11.05 -71.00 -1.83
C PRO A 152 11.69 -72.15 -1.03
N GLN A 153 12.18 -71.85 0.17
CA GLN A 153 12.15 -72.82 1.27
C GLN A 153 12.34 -72.15 2.64
N SER A 154 11.27 -72.16 3.43
CA SER A 154 11.31 -72.24 4.90
C SER A 154 11.27 -73.74 5.30
N PRO A 155 11.43 -74.17 6.56
CA PRO A 155 11.87 -73.47 7.78
C PRO A 155 12.87 -74.28 8.64
N ARG A 156 13.50 -73.64 9.63
CA ARG A 156 13.53 -74.06 11.05
C ARG A 156 14.32 -73.07 11.89
#